data_AF-A0A7J9ZFP8-F1
#
_entry.id   AF-A0A7J9ZFP8-F1
#
_cell.length_a   1.000
_cell.length_b   1.000
_cell.length_c   1.000
_cell.angle_alpha   90.00
_cell.angle_beta   90.00
_cell.angle_gamma   90.00
#
_symmetry.space_group_name_H-M   'P 1'
#
loop_
_entity.id
_entity.type
_entity.pdbx_description
1 polymer ?
#
loop_
_entity_poly.entity_id
_entity_poly.type
_entity_poly.pdbx_seq_one_letter_code
_entity_poly.pdbx_strand_id
1 'polypeptide(L)' 'MRVLIVEDEPYLAEAIRDGLRLEAIAADIAGDGDTALELLSIHAYDIAVLDRD' A
#
# COMPACT_ATOMS: atom_id res chain seq x y z
N MET A 1 -2.00 9.26 -9.32
CA MET A 1 -1.20 9.05 -8.09
C MET A 1 -1.39 7.60 -7.67
N ARG A 2 -0.31 6.89 -7.34
CA ARG A 2 -0.34 5.51 -6.88
C ARG A 2 0.37 5.40 -5.54
N VAL A 3 -0.29 4.76 -4.59
CA VAL A 3 0.21 4.56 -3.22
C VAL A 3 0.52 3.09 -3.00
N LEU A 4 1.64 2.82 -2.31
CA LEU A 4 1.92 1.50 -1.75
C LEU A 4 1.59 1.52 -0.27
N ILE A 5 0.75 0.61 0.20
CA ILE A 5 0.47 0.40 1.62
C ILE A 5 1.24 -0.83 2.06
N VAL A 6 2.11 -0.70 3.05
CA VAL A 6 2.83 -1.82 3.68
C VAL A 6 2.30 -1.95 5.10
N GLU A 7 1.50 -2.98 5.34
CA GLU A 7 0.68 -3.15 6.54
C GLU A 7 0.42 -4.65 6.73
N ASP A 8 0.80 -5.20 7.88
CA ASP A 8 0.67 -6.63 8.16
C ASP A 8 -0.74 -7.00 8.67
N GLU A 9 -1.51 -6.03 9.17
CA GLU A 9 -2.91 -6.19 9.54
C GLU A 9 -3.86 -6.05 8.33
N PRO A 10 -4.43 -7.14 7.78
CA PRO A 10 -5.13 -7.09 6.49
C PRO A 10 -6.37 -6.19 6.51
N TYR A 11 -7.11 -6.17 7.62
CA TYR A 11 -8.31 -5.34 7.75
C TYR A 11 -7.97 -3.85 7.78
N LEU A 12 -6.86 -3.47 8.41
CA LEU A 12 -6.40 -2.08 8.42
C LEU A 12 -5.93 -1.67 7.02
N ALA A 13 -5.15 -2.53 6.35
CA ALA A 13 -4.68 -2.30 5.00
C ALA A 13 -5.85 -2.07 4.01
N GLU A 14 -6.90 -2.90 4.10
CA GLU A 14 -8.09 -2.75 3.27
C GLU A 14 -8.86 -1.48 3.58
N ALA A 15 -9.02 -1.12 4.86
CA ALA A 15 -9.68 0.12 5.25
C ALA A 15 -8.96 1.36 4.69
N ILE A 16 -7.62 1.39 4.73
CA ILE A 16 -6.82 2.47 4.15
C ILE A 16 -7.02 2.53 2.64
N ARG A 17 -6.93 1.38 1.94
CA ARG A 17 -7.15 1.29 0.49
C ARG A 17 -8.54 1.79 0.09
N ASP A 18 -9.57 1.39 0.83
CA ASP A 18 -10.94 1.81 0.56
C ASP A 18 -11.13 3.32 0.76
N GLY A 19 -10.51 3.90 1.78
CA GLY A 19 -10.45 5.35 1.98
C GLY A 19 -9.78 6.09 0.81
N LEU A 20 -8.63 5.61 0.34
CA LEU A 20 -7.95 6.17 -0.84
C LEU A 20 -8.79 6.05 -2.11
N ARG A 21 -9.56 4.97 -2.23
CA ARG A 21 -10.43 4.74 -3.39
C ARG A 21 -11.56 5.76 -3.49
N LEU A 22 -12.07 6.27 -2.37
CA LEU A 22 -13.07 7.35 -2.34
C LEU A 22 -12.54 8.63 -3.01
N GLU A 23 -11.24 8.88 -2.89
CA GLU A 23 -10.54 10.01 -3.51
C GLU A 23 -9.98 9.67 -4.91
N ALA A 24 -10.41 8.55 -5.50
CA ALA A 24 -9.93 8.03 -6.78
C ALA A 24 -8.40 7.83 -6.85
N ILE A 25 -7.77 7.55 -5.70
CA ILE A 25 -6.34 7.23 -5.60
C ILE A 25 -6.18 5.71 -5.72
N ALA A 26 -5.33 5.27 -6.65
CA ALA A 26 -4.98 3.86 -6.77
C ALA A 26 -4.01 3.47 -5.66
N ALA A 27 -4.25 2.33 -5.01
CA ALA A 27 -3.38 1.80 -3.98
C ALA A 27 -3.23 0.29 -4.10
N ASP A 28 -2.00 -0.20 -3.91
CA ASP A 28 -1.70 -1.62 -3.73
C ASP A 28 -1.33 -1.88 -2.27
N ILE A 29 -1.52 -3.12 -1.84
CA ILE A 29 -1.22 -3.57 -0.48
C ILE A 29 -0.10 -4.60 -0.55
N ALA A 30 0.90 -4.44 0.31
CA ALA A 30 1.90 -5.44 0.66
C ALA A 30 1.72 -5.80 2.14
N GLY A 31 1.63 -7.11 2.45
CA GLY A 31 1.51 -7.60 3.82
C GLY A 31 2.83 -7.68 4.58
N ASP A 32 3.95 -7.50 3.87
CA ASP A 32 5.31 -7.56 4.43
C ASP A 32 6.30 -6.78 3.54
N GLY A 33 7.52 -6.63 4.05
CA GLY A 33 8.59 -5.90 3.37
C GLY A 33 9.08 -6.58 2.09
N ASP A 34 9.08 -7.92 2.01
CA ASP A 34 9.56 -8.63 0.82
C ASP A 34 8.60 -8.40 -0.35
N THR A 35 7.29 -8.53 -0.11
CA THR A 35 6.23 -8.20 -1.08
C THR A 35 6.31 -6.74 -1.48
N ALA A 36 6.57 -5.82 -0.54
CA ALA A 36 6.73 -4.40 -0.84
C ALA A 36 7.92 -4.13 -1.76
N LEU A 37 9.06 -4.78 -1.53
CA LEU A 37 10.24 -4.68 -2.38
C LEU A 37 10.01 -5.26 -3.78
N GLU A 38 9.30 -6.38 -3.88
CA GLU A 38 8.88 -6.95 -5.17
C GLU A 38 8.02 -5.95 -5.95
N LEU A 39 6.98 -5.38 -5.32
CA LEU A 39 6.12 -4.38 -5.94
C LEU A 39 6.89 -3.12 -6.37
N LEU A 40 7.79 -2.62 -5.53
CA LEU A 40 8.65 -1.47 -5.85
C LEU A 40 9.60 -1.75 -7.02
N SER A 41 9.97 -3.01 -7.25
CA SER A 41 10.84 -3.38 -8.38
C SER A 41 10.13 -3.33 -9.73
N ILE A 42 8.80 -3.46 -9.75
CA ILE A 42 7.99 -3.53 -10.98
C ILE A 42 7.06 -2.32 -11.17
N HIS A 43 6.86 -1.51 -10.14
CA HIS A 43 5.95 -0.37 -10.15
C HIS A 43 6.60 0.88 -9.56
N ALA A 44 6.33 2.03 -10.18
CA ALA A 44 6.63 3.33 -9.58
C ALA A 44 5.44 3.76 -8.72
N TYR A 45 5.72 4.09 -7.46
CA TYR A 45 4.76 4.65 -6.51
C TYR A 45 5.14 6.09 -6.19
N ASP A 46 4.12 6.94 -6.02
CA ASP A 46 4.33 8.34 -5.65
C ASP A 46 4.58 8.47 -4.13
N ILE A 47 3.92 7.61 -3.35
CA ILE A 47 3.96 7.59 -1.89
C ILE A 47 3.93 6.13 -1.42
N ALA A 48 4.66 5.84 -0.34
CA ALA A 48 4.50 4.61 0.43
C ALA A 48 4.03 4.96 1.85
N VAL A 49 3.03 4.23 2.35
CA VAL A 49 2.61 4.24 3.74
C VAL A 49 3.18 2.99 4.38
N LEU A 50 3.99 3.15 5.41
CA LEU A 50 4.67 2.06 6.10
C LEU A 50 4.10 1.94 7.50
N ASP A 51 3.66 0.75 7.86
CA ASP A 51 3.47 0.41 9.25
C ASP A 51 4.83 0.35 9.98
N ARG A 52 4.80 0.71 11.26
CA ARG A 52 5.98 0.89 12.10
C ARG A 52 6.31 -0.36 12.93
N ASP A 53 5.33 -1.21 13.18
CA ASP A 53 5.47 -2.32 14.13
C ASP A 53 6.26 -3.52 13.54
#